data_AF-A0A4P8H8J2-F1
#
_entry.id   AF-A0A4P8H8J2-F1
#
_cell.length_a   1.000
_cell.length_b   1.000
_cell.length_c   1.000
_cell.angle_alpha   90.00
_cell.angle_beta   90.00
_cell.angle_gamma   90.00
#
_symmetry.space_group_name_H-M   'P 1'
#
loop_
_entity.id
_entity.type
_entity.pdbx_description
1 polymer ?
#
loop_
_entity_poly.entity_id
_entity_poly.type
_entity_poly.pdbx_seq_one_letter_code
_entity_poly.pdbx_strand_id
1 'polypeptide(L)'
;MTPNLGQGGGQAMEDAAVLTVALGGLARDDAPDPVQVGSALARYDALRRPRSQRIARMSRLVGQMGHVRGAAVSRVRDQVLRLTPERALVRQIRQVQGWEPPAG
;
A
#
# COMPACT_ATOMS: atom_id res chain seq x y z
N MET A 1 10.19 -0.57 0.05
CA MET A 1 9.43 0.18 -0.98
C MET A 1 10.13 1.48 -1.28
N THR A 2 9.99 2.06 -2.48
CA THR A 2 10.52 3.41 -2.75
C THR A 2 9.65 4.48 -2.07
N PRO A 3 10.19 5.67 -1.71
CA PRO A 3 9.45 6.66 -0.93
C PRO A 3 8.49 7.55 -1.74
N ASN A 4 8.35 7.34 -3.06
CA ASN A 4 7.71 8.30 -3.98
C ASN A 4 6.21 8.53 -3.76
N LEU A 5 5.53 7.70 -2.97
CA LEU A 5 4.12 7.92 -2.57
C LEU A 5 3.96 8.34 -1.10
N GLY A 6 5.05 8.43 -0.33
CA GLY A 6 4.99 8.72 1.12
C GLY A 6 4.24 7.66 1.95
N GLN A 7 4.03 6.45 1.42
CA GLN A 7 3.16 5.45 2.02
C GLN A 7 3.82 4.53 3.06
N GLY A 8 5.09 4.74 3.41
CA GLY A 8 5.78 3.89 4.39
C GLY A 8 5.03 3.80 5.72
N GLY A 9 4.72 4.96 6.32
CA GLY A 9 3.97 5.04 7.58
C GLY A 9 2.53 4.54 7.45
N GLY A 10 1.83 4.92 6.37
CA GLY A 10 0.46 4.45 6.11
C GLY A 10 0.37 2.93 6.03
N GLN A 11 1.30 2.28 5.32
CA GLN A 11 1.34 0.83 5.24
C GLN A 11 1.62 0.17 6.59
N ALA A 12 2.51 0.73 7.41
CA ALA A 12 2.76 0.22 8.75
C ALA A 12 1.51 0.29 9.64
N MET A 13 0.73 1.38 9.56
CA MET A 13 -0.54 1.52 10.29
C MET A 13 -1.60 0.52 9.80
N GLU A 14 -1.71 0.32 8.48
CA GLU A 14 -2.61 -0.70 7.92
C GLU A 14 -2.19 -2.11 8.38
N ASP A 15 -0.88 -2.42 8.41
CA ASP A 15 -0.36 -3.71 8.86
C ASP A 15 -0.67 -3.94 10.35
N ALA A 16 -0.46 -2.93 11.20
CA ALA A 16 -0.77 -3.00 12.63
C ALA A 16 -2.26 -3.27 12.90
N ALA A 17 -3.14 -2.59 12.17
CA ALA A 17 -4.59 -2.80 12.29
C ALA A 17 -5.00 -4.23 11.90
N VAL A 18 -4.47 -4.77 10.80
CA VAL A 18 -4.78 -6.15 10.37
C VAL A 18 -4.18 -7.19 11.30
N LEU A 19 -2.96 -6.98 11.81
CA LEU A 19 -2.36 -7.86 12.81
C LEU A 19 -3.19 -7.90 14.09
N THR A 20 -3.69 -6.75 14.54
CA THR A 20 -4.57 -6.67 15.72
C THR A 20 -5.82 -7.52 15.54
N VAL A 21 -6.45 -7.45 14.37
CA VAL A 21 -7.62 -8.29 14.05
C VAL A 21 -7.24 -9.77 13.95
N ALA A 22 -6.12 -10.09 13.29
CA ALA A 22 -5.71 -11.48 13.06
C ALA A 22 -5.27 -12.20 14.34
N LEU A 23 -4.58 -11.50 15.24
CA LEU A 23 -3.99 -12.07 16.46
C LEU A 23 -4.82 -11.77 17.73
N GLY A 24 -5.81 -10.88 17.67
CA GLY A 24 -6.50 -10.38 18.86
C GLY A 24 -7.20 -11.43 19.72
N GLY A 25 -7.63 -12.56 19.12
CA GLY A 25 -8.16 -13.71 19.86
C GLY A 25 -7.07 -14.44 20.67
N LEU A 26 -5.90 -14.64 20.06
CA LEU A 26 -4.77 -15.40 20.62
C LEU A 26 -3.94 -14.58 21.62
N ALA A 27 -3.96 -13.25 21.49
CA ALA A 27 -3.18 -12.35 22.34
C ALA A 27 -3.62 -12.33 23.81
N ARG A 28 -4.74 -12.98 24.15
CA ARG A 28 -5.24 -13.11 25.53
C ARG A 28 -4.71 -14.37 26.24
N ASP A 29 -4.12 -15.30 25.50
CA ASP A 29 -3.61 -16.55 26.05
C ASP A 29 -2.15 -16.36 26.50
N ASP A 30 -1.79 -16.87 27.68
CA ASP A 30 -0.41 -16.79 28.20
C ASP A 30 0.58 -17.61 27.34
N ALA A 31 0.09 -18.66 26.67
CA ALA A 31 0.85 -19.53 25.79
C ALA A 31 -0.01 -19.97 24.58
N PRO A 32 -0.18 -19.11 23.58
CA PRO A 32 -0.99 -19.44 22.40
C PRO A 32 -0.36 -20.56 21.59
N ASP A 33 -1.18 -21.44 21.02
CA ASP A 33 -0.71 -22.54 20.17
C ASP A 33 0.05 -21.98 18.94
N PRO A 34 1.33 -22.38 18.75
CA PRO A 34 2.13 -21.94 17.60
C PRO A 34 1.47 -22.20 16.24
N VAL A 35 0.67 -23.27 16.12
CA VAL A 35 -0.07 -23.58 14.88
C VAL A 35 -1.15 -22.53 14.62
N GLN A 36 -1.86 -22.10 15.66
CA GLN A 36 -2.89 -21.05 15.56
C GLN A 36 -2.26 -19.69 15.23
N VAL A 37 -1.13 -19.36 15.87
CA VAL A 37 -0.36 -18.13 15.55
C VAL A 37 0.10 -18.15 14.09
N GLY A 38 0.65 -19.26 13.62
CA GLY A 38 1.06 -19.43 12.22
C GLY A 38 -0.10 -19.24 11.24
N SER A 39 -1.27 -19.81 11.55
CA SER A 39 -2.49 -19.65 10.74
C SER A 39 -2.98 -18.19 10.70
N ALA A 40 -2.96 -17.49 11.84
CA ALA A 40 -3.30 -16.07 11.91
C ALA A 40 -2.35 -15.19 11.08
N LEU A 41 -1.04 -15.46 11.12
CA LEU A 41 -0.05 -14.74 10.30
C LEU A 41 -0.21 -15.02 8.80
N ALA A 42 -0.57 -16.25 8.43
CA ALA A 42 -0.88 -16.58 7.03
C ALA A 42 -2.12 -15.82 6.53
N ARG A 43 -3.16 -15.71 7.37
CA ARG A 43 -4.34 -14.89 7.08
C ARG A 43 -3.97 -13.41 6.94
N TYR A 44 -3.15 -12.88 7.84
CA TYR A 44 -2.62 -11.51 7.74
C TYR A 44 -1.91 -11.27 6.39
N ASP A 45 -1.00 -12.16 6.00
CA ASP A 45 -0.26 -12.03 4.74
C ASP A 45 -1.20 -12.06 3.53
N ALA A 46 -2.17 -12.98 3.51
CA ALA A 46 -3.17 -13.07 2.45
C ALA A 46 -4.00 -11.79 2.31
N LEU A 47 -4.37 -11.15 3.42
CA LEU A 47 -5.13 -9.89 3.42
C LEU A 47 -4.29 -8.69 2.98
N ARG A 48 -3.01 -8.63 3.38
CA ARG A 48 -2.15 -7.45 3.16
C ARG A 48 -1.39 -7.48 1.84
N ARG A 49 -0.91 -8.65 1.41
CA ARG A 49 -0.02 -8.81 0.25
C ARG A 49 -0.56 -8.19 -1.04
N PRO A 50 -1.85 -8.35 -1.43
CA PRO A 50 -2.34 -7.76 -2.67
C PRO A 50 -2.23 -6.23 -2.68
N ARG A 51 -2.59 -5.59 -1.56
CA ARG A 51 -2.60 -4.12 -1.42
C ARG A 51 -1.19 -3.56 -1.25
N SER A 52 -0.39 -4.12 -0.35
CA SER A 52 0.97 -3.63 -0.09
C SER A 52 1.85 -3.69 -1.33
N GLN A 53 1.73 -4.78 -2.11
CA GLN A 53 2.45 -4.93 -3.36
C GLN A 53 1.94 -3.99 -4.46
N ARG A 54 0.62 -3.71 -4.51
CA ARG A 54 0.07 -2.70 -5.43
C ARG A 54 0.66 -1.31 -5.14
N ILE A 55 0.69 -0.89 -3.87
CA ILE A 55 1.25 0.40 -3.46
C ILE A 55 2.76 0.47 -3.74
N ALA A 56 3.50 -0.61 -3.47
CA ALA A 56 4.93 -0.69 -3.79
C ALA A 56 5.20 -0.54 -5.31
N ARG A 57 4.38 -1.18 -6.16
CA ARG A 57 4.47 -1.01 -7.62
C ARG A 57 4.15 0.42 -8.05
N MET A 58 3.06 1.01 -7.55
CA MET A 58 2.69 2.39 -7.86
C MET A 58 3.80 3.38 -7.44
N SER A 59 4.40 3.20 -6.26
CA SER A 59 5.50 4.06 -5.81
C SER A 59 6.71 3.97 -6.74
N ARG A 60 7.05 2.78 -7.24
CA ARG A 60 8.14 2.64 -8.21
C ARG A 60 7.82 3.34 -9.53
N LEU A 61 6.59 3.21 -10.03
CA LEU A 61 6.15 3.88 -11.26
C LEU A 61 6.20 5.40 -11.15
N VAL A 62 5.72 5.97 -10.04
CA VAL A 62 5.81 7.42 -9.79
C VAL A 62 7.27 7.88 -9.75
N GLY A 63 8.14 7.11 -9.09
CA GLY A 63 9.58 7.39 -9.07
C GLY A 63 10.21 7.37 -10.47
N GLN A 64 9.89 6.36 -11.27
CA GLN A 64 10.40 6.25 -12.64
C GLN A 64 9.94 7.43 -13.50
N MET A 65 8.64 7.80 -13.43
CA MET A 65 8.10 8.96 -14.16
C MET A 65 8.73 10.29 -13.72
N GLY A 66 8.97 10.47 -12.42
CA GLY A 66 9.64 11.66 -11.90
C GLY A 66 11.07 11.83 -12.40
N HIS A 67 11.78 10.71 -12.64
CA HIS A 67 13.19 10.70 -12.99
C HIS A 67 13.47 10.27 -14.45
N VAL A 68 12.49 10.33 -15.36
CA VAL A 68 12.74 10.07 -16.79
C VAL A 68 13.80 11.03 -17.34
N ARG A 69 14.71 10.49 -18.15
CA ARG A 69 15.81 11.25 -18.77
C ARG A 69 15.53 11.47 -20.26
N GLY A 70 16.03 12.59 -20.79
CA GLY A 70 15.94 12.94 -22.21
C GLY A 70 14.84 13.95 -22.51
N ALA A 71 15.19 14.99 -23.28
CA ALA A 71 14.33 16.16 -23.48
C ALA A 71 13.01 15.84 -24.24
N ALA A 72 13.02 14.86 -25.15
CA ALA A 72 11.80 14.44 -25.84
C ALA A 72 10.82 13.73 -24.88
N VAL A 73 11.32 12.77 -24.10
CA VAL A 73 10.52 11.99 -23.14
C VAL A 73 9.95 12.88 -22.04
N SER A 74 10.75 13.79 -21.48
CA SER A 74 10.29 14.76 -20.49
C SER A 74 9.18 15.65 -21.03
N ARG A 75 9.28 16.16 -22.27
CA ARG A 75 8.22 16.97 -22.88
C ARG A 75 6.91 16.19 -23.05
N VAL A 76 6.99 14.94 -23.47
CA VAL A 76 5.80 14.08 -23.59
C VAL A 76 5.16 13.88 -22.21
N ARG A 77 5.95 13.52 -21.19
CA ARG A 77 5.45 13.38 -19.81
C ARG A 77 4.79 14.67 -19.33
N ASP A 78 5.44 15.81 -19.51
CA ASP A 78 4.93 17.08 -19.02
C ASP A 78 3.62 17.47 -19.72
N GLN A 79 3.47 17.17 -21.01
CA GLN A 79 2.21 17.37 -21.72
C GLN A 79 1.12 16.42 -21.26
N VAL A 80 1.44 15.14 -21.05
CA VAL A 80 0.48 14.18 -20.49
C VAL A 80 -0.01 14.66 -19.12
N LEU A 81 0.89 15.13 -18.26
CA LEU A 81 0.53 15.67 -16.94
C LEU A 81 -0.35 16.92 -17.06
N ARG A 82 -0.02 17.87 -17.96
CA ARG A 82 -0.83 19.07 -18.19
C ARG A 82 -2.23 18.77 -18.73
N LEU A 83 -2.35 17.75 -19.56
CA LEU A 83 -3.63 17.34 -20.16
C LEU A 83 -4.43 16.38 -19.26
N THR A 84 -3.83 15.87 -18.18
CA THR A 84 -4.51 14.95 -17.25
C THR A 84 -5.56 15.73 -16.46
N PRO A 85 -6.85 15.34 -16.51
CA PRO A 85 -7.89 16.00 -15.73
C PRO A 85 -7.63 15.88 -14.23
N GLU A 86 -7.85 16.95 -13.47
CA GLU A 86 -7.66 16.98 -12.01
C GLU A 86 -8.41 15.83 -11.31
N ARG A 87 -9.65 15.55 -11.73
CA ARG A 87 -10.46 14.42 -11.21
C ARG A 87 -9.74 13.07 -11.31
N ALA A 88 -8.91 12.86 -12.33
CA ALA A 88 -8.16 11.62 -12.50
C ALA A 88 -6.98 11.55 -11.52
N LEU A 89 -6.28 12.67 -11.29
CA LEU A 89 -5.23 12.80 -10.27
C LEU A 89 -5.79 12.55 -8.87
N VAL A 90 -6.91 13.22 -8.53
CA VAL A 90 -7.60 13.03 -7.25
C VAL A 90 -8.06 11.59 -7.07
N ARG A 91 -8.61 10.95 -8.10
CA ARG A 91 -9.00 9.54 -8.05
C ARG A 91 -7.81 8.63 -7.74
N GLN A 92 -6.65 8.88 -8.33
CA GLN A 92 -5.45 8.10 -8.02
C GLN A 92 -5.00 8.27 -6.56
N ILE A 93 -5.00 9.50 -6.04
CA ILE A 93 -4.67 9.77 -4.62
C ILE A 93 -5.64 9.02 -3.71
N ARG A 94 -6.95 9.10 -4.00
CA ARG A 94 -7.98 8.40 -3.23
C ARG A 94 -7.84 6.89 -3.26
N GLN A 95 -7.35 6.28 -4.35
CA GLN A 95 -7.10 4.83 -4.37
C GLN A 95 -5.99 4.39 -3.40
N VAL A 96 -5.03 5.28 -3.14
CA VAL A 96 -3.98 5.05 -2.16
C VAL A 96 -4.51 5.30 -0.75
N GLN A 97 -5.29 6.36 -0.52
CA GLN A 97 -5.75 6.76 0.81
C GLN A 97 -7.03 6.05 1.30
N GLY A 98 -7.91 5.63 0.39
CA GLY A 98 -9.19 4.99 0.68
C GLY A 98 -9.02 3.52 1.03
N TRP A 99 -8.41 3.27 2.18
CA TRP A 99 -8.33 1.96 2.79
C TRP A 99 -9.27 1.85 3.98
N GLU A 100 -9.87 0.68 4.13
CA GLU A 100 -10.71 0.34 5.27
C GLU A 100 -10.15 -0.95 5.91
N PRO A 101 -10.12 -1.03 7.26
CA PRO A 101 -9.70 -2.22 7.96
C PRO A 101 -10.70 -3.36 7.74
N PRO A 102 -10.24 -4.63 7.73
CA PRO A 102 -11.14 -5.77 7.77
C PRO A 102 -11.96 -5.74 9.06
N ALA A 103 -13.24 -6.14 8.97
CA ALA A 103 -14.06 -6.34 10.16
C ALA A 103 -13.43 -7.43 11.05
N GLY A 104 -13.43 -7.18 12.36
CA GLY A 104 -12.99 -8.12 13.39
C GLY A 104 -14.08 -9.10 13.79
#